data_AF-A0A849U6N3-F1
#
_entry.id   AF-A0A849U6N3-F1
#
_cell.length_a   1.000
_cell.length_b   1.000
_cell.length_c   1.000
_cell.angle_alpha   90.00
_cell.angle_beta   90.00
_cell.angle_gamma   90.00
#
_symmetry.space_group_name_H-M   'P 1'
#
loop_
_entity.id
_entity.type
_entity.pdbx_description
1 polymer ?
#
loop_
_entity_poly.entity_id
_entity_poly.type
_entity_poly.pdbx_seq_one_letter_code
_entity_poly.pdbx_strand_id
1 'polypeptide(L)'
;MGQQFKELSEKHIRFIRGQKLFFVGTATADSRVNISPKGMDSLRVLNPNHVVWLNTTGSGNETSAHIQQAPRMTIMFCAFEQEPLILREFHLVFIS
;
A
#
# COMPACT_ATOMS: atom_id res chain seq x y z
N MET A 1 20.13 0.32 -4.10
CA MET A 1 19.19 0.70 -3.03
C MET A 1 18.36 1.87 -3.55
N GLY A 2 17.03 1.84 -3.42
CA GLY A 2 16.16 2.89 -3.98
C GLY A 2 16.27 4.22 -3.21
N GLN A 3 15.81 5.31 -3.81
CA GLN A 3 15.75 6.63 -3.17
C GLN A 3 14.65 6.65 -2.10
N GLN A 4 14.94 7.24 -0.94
CA GLN A 4 13.97 7.48 0.12
C GLN A 4 13.52 8.94 0.10
N PHE A 5 12.23 9.15 0.33
CA PHE A 5 11.63 10.47 0.40
C PHE A 5 10.96 10.62 1.76
N LYS A 6 10.91 11.84 2.28
CA LYS A 6 10.19 12.14 3.53
C LYS A 6 8.68 12.21 3.32
N GLU A 7 8.25 12.52 2.09
CA GLU A 7 6.85 12.69 1.71
C GLU A 7 6.64 12.37 0.22
N LEU A 8 5.37 12.15 -0.16
CA LEU A 8 4.94 11.97 -1.53
C LEU A 8 5.04 13.27 -2.32
N SER A 9 5.86 13.27 -3.38
CA SER A 9 5.84 14.34 -4.37
C SER A 9 4.56 14.28 -5.21
N GLU A 10 4.20 15.38 -5.84
CA GLU A 10 3.16 15.45 -6.87
C GLU A 10 3.30 14.37 -7.96
N LYS A 11 4.54 14.01 -8.33
CA LYS A 11 4.81 12.91 -9.27
C LYS A 11 4.42 11.56 -8.67
N HIS A 12 4.75 11.31 -7.39
CA HIS A 12 4.37 10.07 -6.70
C HIS A 12 2.85 9.95 -6.56
N ILE A 13 2.17 11.04 -6.19
CA ILE A 13 0.70 11.05 -6.04
C ILE A 13 0.02 10.74 -7.38
N ARG A 14 0.46 11.37 -8.47
CA ARG A 14 -0.06 11.06 -9.82
C ARG A 14 0.19 9.60 -10.21
N PHE A 15 1.38 9.09 -9.90
CA PHE A 15 1.71 7.69 -10.16
C PHE A 15 0.78 6.74 -9.41
N ILE A 16 0.57 6.95 -8.10
CA ILE A 16 -0.33 6.17 -7.24
C ILE A 16 -1.77 6.21 -7.78
N ARG A 17 -2.28 7.39 -8.14
CA ARG A 17 -3.65 7.55 -8.68
C ARG A 17 -3.89 6.80 -10.00
N GLY A 18 -2.84 6.56 -10.78
CA GLY A 18 -2.92 5.78 -12.02
C GLY A 18 -2.92 4.27 -11.82
N GLN A 19 -2.71 3.77 -10.61
CA GLN A 19 -2.57 2.33 -10.35
C GLN A 19 -3.94 1.65 -10.28
N LYS A 20 -4.17 0.68 -11.17
CA LYS A 20 -5.33 -0.22 -11.11
C LYS A 20 -5.16 -1.34 -10.09
N LEU A 21 -3.91 -1.64 -9.75
CA LEU A 21 -3.48 -2.71 -8.87
C LEU A 21 -2.29 -2.23 -8.03
N PHE A 22 -2.26 -2.64 -6.77
CA PHE A 22 -1.13 -2.47 -5.86
C PHE A 22 -1.01 -3.69 -4.95
N PHE A 23 0.12 -3.84 -4.28
CA PHE A 23 0.38 -4.97 -3.39
C PHE A 23 0.48 -4.50 -1.95
N VAL A 24 -0.14 -5.23 -1.04
CA VAL A 24 -0.08 -4.98 0.39
C VAL A 24 0.71 -6.10 1.06
N GLY A 25 1.79 -5.72 1.74
CA GLY A 25 2.61 -6.62 2.56
C GLY A 25 2.34 -6.43 4.04
N THR A 26 2.09 -7.54 4.74
CA THR A 26 1.79 -7.58 6.19
C THR A 26 2.42 -8.81 6.84
N ALA A 27 2.81 -8.67 8.11
CA ALA A 27 3.32 -9.76 8.94
C ALA A 27 3.24 -9.37 10.42
N THR A 28 3.04 -10.35 11.30
CA THR A 28 3.24 -10.21 12.75
C THR A 28 4.70 -10.51 13.11
N ALA A 29 5.00 -10.68 14.41
CA ALA A 29 6.35 -11.04 14.85
C ALA A 29 6.76 -12.48 14.45
N ASP A 30 5.79 -13.37 14.30
CA ASP A 30 5.94 -14.82 14.17
C ASP A 30 5.19 -15.41 12.96
N SER A 31 4.42 -14.61 12.22
CA SER A 31 3.71 -15.07 11.02
C SER A 31 4.63 -15.16 9.80
N ARG A 32 4.14 -15.84 8.77
CA ARG A 32 4.69 -15.67 7.41
C ARG A 32 4.35 -14.28 6.89
N VAL A 33 5.16 -13.81 5.94
CA VAL A 33 4.85 -12.59 5.19
C VAL A 33 3.69 -12.88 4.24
N ASN A 34 2.59 -12.16 4.42
CA ASN A 34 1.47 -12.17 3.49
C ASN A 34 1.61 -11.00 2.51
N ILE A 35 1.53 -11.30 1.21
CA ILE A 35 1.47 -10.31 0.12
C ILE A 35 0.15 -10.48 -0.62
N SER A 36 -0.72 -9.47 -0.56
CA SER A 36 -2.04 -9.51 -1.18
C SER A 36 -2.15 -8.49 -2.31
N PRO A 37 -2.53 -8.90 -3.53
CA PRO A 37 -2.91 -7.97 -4.59
C PRO A 37 -4.24 -7.28 -4.21
N LYS A 38 -4.26 -5.96 -4.32
CA LYS A 38 -5.39 -5.08 -4.03
C LYS A 38 -5.58 -4.12 -5.19
N GLY A 39 -6.77 -3.59 -5.34
CA GLY A 39 -7.10 -2.68 -6.45
C GLY A 39 -8.45 -2.04 -6.23
N MET A 40 -9.15 -1.77 -7.33
CA MET A 40 -10.38 -0.97 -7.35
C MET A 40 -10.13 0.46 -6.89
N ASP A 41 -11.20 1.25 -6.81
CA ASP A 41 -11.16 2.63 -6.35
C ASP A 41 -11.10 2.71 -4.80
N SER A 42 -10.20 1.94 -4.18
CA SER A 42 -10.15 1.71 -2.74
C SER A 42 -9.06 2.51 -2.01
N LEU A 43 -8.21 3.25 -2.72
CA LEU A 43 -7.07 3.97 -2.14
C LEU A 43 -7.14 5.47 -2.45
N ARG A 44 -6.82 6.31 -1.47
CA ARG A 44 -6.77 7.77 -1.58
C ARG A 44 -5.52 8.32 -0.90
N VAL A 45 -4.85 9.26 -1.56
CA VAL A 45 -3.84 10.11 -0.92
C VAL A 45 -4.55 11.32 -0.34
N LEU A 46 -4.59 11.45 1.00
CA LEU A 46 -5.22 12.58 1.68
C LEU A 46 -4.29 13.81 1.71
N ASN A 47 -3.00 13.58 1.93
CA ASN A 47 -1.93 14.59 1.88
C ASN A 47 -0.59 13.90 1.60
N PRO A 48 0.53 14.63 1.42
CA PRO A 48 1.83 14.04 1.08
C PRO A 48 2.35 12.95 2.03
N ASN A 49 1.83 12.87 3.26
CA ASN A 49 2.27 11.92 4.27
C ASN A 49 1.17 10.93 4.69
N HIS A 50 -0.06 11.09 4.21
CA HIS A 50 -1.20 10.22 4.57
C HIS A 50 -1.88 9.66 3.34
N VAL A 51 -1.88 8.34 3.27
CA VAL A 51 -2.68 7.54 2.34
C VAL A 51 -3.67 6.72 3.15
N VAL A 52 -4.89 6.59 2.66
CA VAL A 52 -5.92 5.74 3.24
C VAL A 52 -6.32 4.68 2.23
N TRP A 53 -6.56 3.48 2.72
CA TRP A 53 -7.03 2.35 1.94
C TRP A 53 -8.25 1.75 2.63
N LEU A 54 -9.33 1.61 1.86
CA LEU A 54 -10.56 0.95 2.27
C LEU A 54 -10.46 -0.55 2.01
N ASN A 55 -10.55 -1.35 3.07
CA ASN A 55 -10.52 -2.79 2.95
C ASN A 55 -11.91 -3.34 2.62
N THR A 56 -12.13 -3.67 1.34
CA THR A 56 -13.38 -4.27 0.88
C THR A 56 -13.48 -5.76 1.24
N THR A 57 -14.69 -6.24 1.49
CA THR A 57 -14.99 -7.65 1.82
C THR A 57 -14.47 -8.61 0.74
N GLY A 58 -13.80 -9.71 1.16
CA GLY A 58 -13.45 -10.84 0.30
C GLY A 58 -11.96 -11.06 -0.02
N SER A 59 -11.06 -10.09 0.16
CA SER A 59 -9.65 -10.23 -0.26
C SER A 59 -8.59 -10.05 0.85
N GLY A 60 -8.99 -10.02 2.13
CA GLY A 60 -8.12 -9.50 3.20
C GLY A 60 -8.17 -10.22 4.54
N ASN A 61 -8.52 -11.50 4.60
CA ASN A 61 -8.66 -12.18 5.89
C ASN A 61 -7.33 -12.18 6.69
N GLU A 62 -6.22 -12.56 6.04
CA GLU A 62 -4.90 -12.57 6.68
C GLU A 62 -4.31 -11.16 6.85
N THR A 63 -4.48 -10.27 5.85
CA THR A 63 -4.06 -8.86 5.96
C THR A 63 -4.75 -8.16 7.15
N SER A 64 -6.06 -8.33 7.29
CA SER A 64 -6.85 -7.75 8.37
C SER A 64 -6.42 -8.31 9.73
N ALA A 65 -6.25 -9.64 9.82
CA ALA A 65 -5.77 -10.28 11.04
C ALA A 65 -4.38 -9.78 11.47
N HIS A 66 -3.43 -9.70 10.53
CA HIS A 66 -2.11 -9.17 10.80
C HIS A 66 -2.16 -7.71 11.27
N ILE A 67 -2.96 -6.85 10.63
CA ILE A 67 -3.04 -5.42 10.99
C ILE A 67 -3.68 -5.19 12.36
N GLN A 68 -4.68 -5.99 12.73
CA GLN A 68 -5.28 -5.94 14.06
C GLN A 68 -4.29 -6.32 15.18
N GLN A 69 -3.37 -7.25 14.90
CA GLN A 69 -2.35 -7.68 15.87
C GLN A 69 -1.07 -6.82 15.83
N ALA A 70 -0.64 -6.40 14.65
CA ALA A 70 0.57 -5.65 14.38
C ALA A 70 0.25 -4.57 13.33
N PRO A 71 0.00 -3.31 13.74
CA PRO A 71 -0.50 -2.24 12.87
C PRO A 71 0.60 -1.66 11.96
N ARG A 72 1.22 -2.52 11.15
CA ARG A 72 2.30 -2.21 10.22
C ARG A 72 2.00 -2.86 8.88
N MET A 73 2.07 -2.06 7.82
CA MET A 73 1.95 -2.54 6.44
C MET A 73 2.94 -1.82 5.53
N THR A 74 3.23 -2.46 4.40
CA THR A 74 3.89 -1.85 3.24
C THR A 74 2.95 -1.90 2.06
N ILE A 75 2.80 -0.81 1.34
CA ILE A 75 2.13 -0.79 0.04
C ILE A 75 3.19 -0.67 -1.05
N MET A 76 3.08 -1.49 -2.08
CA MET A 76 3.94 -1.44 -3.26
C MET A 76 3.11 -1.17 -4.51
N PHE A 77 3.56 -0.18 -5.29
CA PHE A 77 3.03 0.20 -6.59
C PHE A 77 4.05 -0.13 -7.68
N CYS A 78 3.59 -0.64 -8.82
CA CYS A 78 4.45 -1.07 -9.92
C CYS A 78 3.98 -0.46 -11.24
N ALA A 79 4.88 0.18 -11.97
CA ALA A 79 4.58 0.59 -13.34
C ALA A 79 4.53 -0.64 -14.26
N PHE A 80 3.36 -0.89 -14.85
CA PHE A 80 3.17 -1.96 -15.83
C PHE A 80 3.15 -1.47 -17.28
N GLU A 81 2.92 -0.17 -17.51
CA GLU A 81 2.74 0.41 -18.85
C GLU A 81 3.79 1.47 -19.21
N GLN A 82 4.46 2.09 -18.22
CA GLN A 82 5.38 3.23 -18.41
C GLN A 82 6.81 2.87 -18.02
N GLU A 83 7.67 3.87 -17.84
CA GLU A 83 9.02 3.69 -17.27
C GLU A 83 8.97 2.80 -16.02
N PRO A 84 9.91 1.86 -15.88
CA PRO A 84 9.93 0.93 -14.76
C PRO A 84 10.11 1.70 -13.45
N LEU A 85 9.02 1.82 -12.69
CA LEU A 85 8.97 2.49 -11.40
C LEU A 85 8.35 1.54 -10.38
N ILE A 86 9.06 1.37 -9.27
CA ILE A 86 8.56 0.68 -8.08
C ILE A 86 8.56 1.70 -6.95
N LEU A 87 7.37 2.02 -6.44
CA LEU A 87 7.20 2.90 -5.28
C LEU A 87 6.72 2.07 -4.09
N ARG A 88 7.31 2.30 -2.92
CA ARG A 88 6.93 1.63 -1.68
C ARG A 88 6.62 2.66 -0.60
N GLU A 89 5.44 2.54 -0.03
CA GLU A 89 5.00 3.33 1.11
C GLU A 89 5.05 2.49 2.38
N PHE A 90 5.66 3.06 3.42
CA PHE A 90 5.81 2.44 4.72
C PHE A 90 5.03 3.27 5.72
N HIS A 91 4.16 2.62 6.50
CA HIS A 91 3.21 3.24 7.43
C HIS A 91 1.96 3.80 6.73
N LEU A 92 0.86 3.07 6.87
CA LEU A 92 -0.45 3.48 6.41
C LEU A 92 -1.41 3.44 7.59
N VAL A 93 -2.36 4.39 7.62
CA VAL A 93 -3.51 4.31 8.50
C VAL A 93 -4.56 3.43 7.81
N PHE A 94 -4.76 2.23 8.35
CA PHE A 94 -5.85 1.34 7.93
C PHE A 94 -7.16 1.85 8.52
N ILE A 95 -8.17 2.05 7.67
CA ILE A 95 -9.53 2.41 8.09
C ILE A 95 -10.44 1.27 7.64
N SER A 96 -11.04 0.58 8.61
CA SER A 96 -12.04 -0.49 8.39
C SER A 96 -13.44 0.08 8.24
#